data_AF-A0A3E2B0R5-F1
#
_entry.id   AF-A0A3E2B0R5-F1
#
_cell.length_a   1.000
_cell.length_b   1.000
_cell.length_c   1.000
_cell.angle_alpha   90.00
_cell.angle_beta   90.00
_cell.angle_gamma   90.00
#
_symmetry.space_group_name_H-M   'P 1'
#
loop_
_entity.id
_entity.type
_entity.pdbx_description
1 polymer ?
#
loop_
_entity_poly.entity_id
_entity_poly.type
_entity_poly.pdbx_seq_one_letter_code
_entity_poly.pdbx_strand_id
1 'polypeptide(L)'
;ATAHAACTTATDTNASAIITVTKSGATPRLISRFRPETPIIACVMDEPVQRQLSLTWGVRPLIMPYVQSTDEMIEGSVAVAQAAGLIHDGEIAVVTAGVPAGIAGTTNMIKVHLVGSSLISGAGVGDENVKGVLCVCRTVEDVKLKFRPGMILVVPHTNNDMLPYLRQAAGIITEENGLGSHAAVVGLSLNKAVIVGAIGATRTLHDGMKVSMDCRQGSVQSLAE
;
A
#
# COMPACT_ATOMS: atom_id res chain seq x y z
N ALA A 1 -18.46 14.35 14.94
CA ALA A 1 -17.24 13.69 15.45
C ALA A 1 -16.45 13.05 14.33
N THR A 2 -16.96 11.99 13.70
CA THR A 2 -16.25 11.19 12.68
C THR A 2 -15.75 12.00 11.48
N ALA A 3 -16.56 12.89 10.91
CA ALA A 3 -16.13 13.74 9.79
C ALA A 3 -14.95 14.66 10.15
N HIS A 4 -14.94 15.22 11.36
CA HIS A 4 -13.84 16.07 11.81
C HIS A 4 -12.58 15.24 12.07
N ALA A 5 -12.72 14.11 12.75
CA ALA A 5 -11.61 13.18 12.99
C ALA A 5 -11.01 12.68 11.67
N ALA A 6 -11.82 12.38 10.64
CA ALA A 6 -11.32 11.99 9.33
C ALA A 6 -10.46 13.08 8.69
N CYS A 7 -10.86 14.35 8.76
CA CYS A 7 -10.05 15.47 8.25
C CYS A 7 -8.74 15.63 9.03
N THR A 8 -8.79 15.57 10.36
CA THR A 8 -7.59 15.68 11.21
C THR A 8 -6.63 14.52 10.93
N THR A 9 -7.13 13.27 10.93
CA THR A 9 -6.32 12.10 10.61
C THR A 9 -5.72 12.18 9.20
N ALA A 10 -6.47 12.66 8.21
CA ALA A 10 -5.93 12.84 6.87
C ALA A 10 -4.77 13.85 6.84
N THR A 11 -4.86 14.91 7.63
CA THR A 11 -3.79 15.91 7.76
C THR A 11 -2.58 15.30 8.48
N ASP A 12 -2.81 14.66 9.63
CA ASP A 12 -1.74 14.08 10.48
C ASP A 12 -1.00 12.94 9.80
N THR A 13 -1.68 12.18 8.94
CA THR A 13 -1.09 11.06 8.18
C THR A 13 -0.59 11.46 6.80
N ASN A 14 -0.73 12.75 6.42
CA ASN A 14 -0.41 13.25 5.09
C ASN A 14 -1.05 12.40 3.97
N ALA A 15 -2.34 12.08 4.16
CA ALA A 15 -3.10 11.23 3.27
C ALA A 15 -3.34 11.92 1.92
N SER A 16 -3.23 11.15 0.85
CA SER A 16 -3.49 11.59 -0.52
C SER A 16 -4.98 11.80 -0.78
N ALA A 17 -5.87 11.08 -0.09
CA ALA A 17 -7.32 11.23 -0.23
C ALA A 17 -8.11 10.81 1.02
N ILE A 18 -9.29 11.41 1.19
CA ILE A 18 -10.34 10.94 2.10
C ILE A 18 -11.39 10.19 1.27
N ILE A 19 -11.47 8.88 1.43
CA ILE A 19 -12.44 8.04 0.72
C ILE A 19 -13.67 7.86 1.61
N THR A 20 -14.85 8.19 1.10
CA THR A 20 -16.11 8.02 1.81
C THR A 20 -16.99 7.01 1.09
N VAL A 21 -17.47 5.99 1.79
CA VAL A 21 -18.51 5.11 1.25
C VAL A 21 -19.86 5.51 1.81
N THR A 22 -20.81 5.83 0.93
CA THR A 22 -22.10 6.41 1.36
C THR A 22 -23.25 6.06 0.42
N LYS A 23 -24.43 5.81 1.01
CA LYS A 23 -25.67 5.62 0.25
C LYS A 23 -26.41 6.93 -0.02
N SER A 24 -26.50 7.82 0.96
CA SER A 24 -27.27 9.08 0.84
C SER A 24 -26.42 10.30 0.48
N GLY A 25 -25.09 10.20 0.54
CA GLY A 25 -24.20 11.35 0.33
C GLY A 25 -24.04 12.26 1.54
N ALA A 26 -24.60 11.91 2.71
CA ALA A 26 -24.49 12.73 3.91
C ALA A 26 -23.03 12.87 4.40
N THR A 27 -22.27 11.78 4.41
CA THR A 27 -20.88 11.73 4.87
C THR A 27 -19.93 12.67 4.10
N PRO A 28 -19.82 12.60 2.76
CA PRO A 28 -18.96 13.51 2.01
C PRO A 28 -19.41 14.97 2.11
N ARG A 29 -20.72 15.24 2.21
CA ARG A 29 -21.22 16.61 2.47
C ARG A 29 -20.77 17.13 3.84
N LEU A 30 -20.79 16.28 4.87
CA LEU A 30 -20.32 16.64 6.21
C LEU A 30 -18.82 16.93 6.22
N ILE A 31 -18.01 16.12 5.54
CA ILE A 31 -16.56 16.30 5.43
C ILE A 31 -16.24 17.57 4.62
N SER A 32 -16.92 17.78 3.50
CA SER A 32 -16.78 18.96 2.65
C SER A 32 -16.95 20.28 3.42
N ARG A 33 -17.82 20.33 4.44
CA ARG A 33 -18.02 21.53 5.29
C ARG A 33 -16.76 21.97 6.03
N PHE A 34 -15.85 21.05 6.33
CA PHE A 34 -14.57 21.37 6.97
C PHE A 34 -13.52 21.90 5.99
N ARG A 35 -13.83 21.92 4.69
CA ARG A 35 -12.95 22.40 3.62
C ARG A 35 -11.52 21.83 3.71
N PRO A 36 -11.35 20.50 3.83
CA PRO A 36 -10.02 19.92 3.86
C PRO A 36 -9.27 20.21 2.56
N GLU A 37 -7.96 20.41 2.64
CA GLU A 37 -7.08 20.48 1.46
C GLU A 37 -6.97 19.11 0.78
N THR A 38 -7.05 18.03 1.57
CA THR A 38 -7.09 16.66 1.08
C THR A 38 -8.36 16.42 0.23
N PRO A 39 -8.24 15.88 -1.00
CA PRO A 39 -9.39 15.62 -1.86
C PRO A 39 -10.32 14.56 -1.26
N ILE A 40 -11.63 14.75 -1.46
CA ILE A 40 -12.67 13.84 -0.97
C ILE A 40 -13.16 12.98 -2.13
N ILE A 41 -13.01 11.66 -2.03
CA ILE A 41 -13.51 10.70 -3.01
C ILE A 41 -14.76 10.04 -2.44
N ALA A 42 -15.92 10.22 -3.08
CA ALA A 42 -17.18 9.69 -2.59
C ALA A 42 -17.64 8.48 -3.41
N CYS A 43 -17.43 7.28 -2.87
CA CYS A 43 -17.95 6.03 -3.42
C CYS A 43 -19.44 5.90 -3.05
N VAL A 44 -20.27 5.86 -4.09
CA VAL A 44 -21.73 5.76 -3.98
C VAL A 44 -22.28 4.61 -4.81
N MET A 45 -23.47 4.13 -4.44
CA MET A 45 -24.11 2.98 -5.10
C MET A 45 -25.18 3.39 -6.11
N ASP A 46 -25.58 4.66 -6.10
CA ASP A 46 -26.71 5.19 -6.86
C ASP A 46 -26.29 6.40 -7.70
N GLU A 47 -26.54 6.36 -9.01
CA GLU A 47 -26.24 7.47 -9.93
C GLU A 47 -26.89 8.81 -9.55
N PRO A 48 -28.15 8.87 -9.07
CA PRO A 48 -28.72 10.14 -8.61
C PRO A 48 -27.88 10.81 -7.51
N VAL A 49 -27.36 10.03 -6.57
CA VAL A 49 -26.53 10.54 -5.48
C VAL A 49 -25.16 10.99 -6.00
N GLN A 50 -24.59 10.25 -6.95
CA GLN A 50 -23.35 10.64 -7.63
C GLN A 50 -23.49 12.03 -8.29
N ARG A 51 -24.56 12.23 -9.06
CA ARG A 51 -24.83 13.51 -9.75
C ARG A 51 -25.03 14.65 -8.75
N GLN A 52 -25.77 14.40 -7.66
CA GLN A 52 -25.95 15.39 -6.59
C GLN A 52 -24.64 15.78 -5.89
N LEU A 53 -23.75 14.81 -5.66
CA LEU A 53 -22.45 15.04 -5.03
C LEU A 53 -21.47 15.76 -5.95
N SER A 54 -21.67 15.73 -7.26
CA SER A 54 -20.82 16.45 -8.23
C SER A 54 -20.87 17.97 -8.05
N LEU A 55 -21.90 18.49 -7.36
CA LEU A 55 -22.04 19.90 -6.99
C LEU A 55 -21.48 20.21 -5.58
N THR A 56 -20.98 19.20 -4.86
CA THR A 56 -20.46 19.37 -3.50
C THR A 56 -18.98 19.72 -3.54
N TRP A 57 -18.60 20.78 -2.83
CA TRP A 57 -17.23 21.31 -2.83
C TRP A 57 -16.20 20.23 -2.43
N GLY A 58 -15.12 20.11 -3.21
CA GLY A 58 -14.01 19.20 -2.92
C GLY A 58 -14.33 17.71 -3.04
N VAL A 59 -15.54 17.36 -3.49
CA VAL A 59 -16.00 15.96 -3.61
C VAL A 59 -15.92 15.48 -5.05
N ARG A 60 -15.24 14.35 -5.26
CA ARG A 60 -15.17 13.59 -6.51
C ARG A 60 -16.00 12.32 -6.36
N PRO A 61 -17.22 12.24 -6.90
CA PRO A 61 -18.08 11.07 -6.70
C PRO A 61 -17.81 9.96 -7.71
N LEU A 62 -17.70 8.72 -7.23
CA LEU A 62 -17.47 7.51 -8.03
C LEU A 62 -18.56 6.48 -7.74
N ILE A 63 -18.97 5.73 -8.77
CA ILE A 63 -19.90 4.62 -8.62
C ILE A 63 -19.12 3.37 -8.21
N MET A 64 -19.63 2.66 -7.21
CA MET A 64 -19.10 1.39 -6.72
C MET A 64 -20.24 0.39 -6.58
N PRO A 65 -20.02 -0.91 -6.90
CA PRO A 65 -21.01 -1.95 -6.65
C PRO A 65 -21.33 -2.10 -5.16
N TYR A 66 -22.52 -2.64 -4.88
CA TYR A 66 -22.93 -2.96 -3.51
C TYR A 66 -22.06 -4.09 -2.94
N VAL A 67 -21.70 -3.97 -1.67
CA VAL A 67 -20.86 -4.91 -0.93
C VAL A 67 -21.47 -5.17 0.45
N GLN A 68 -21.28 -6.37 0.98
CA GLN A 68 -21.95 -6.79 2.23
C GLN A 68 -21.05 -6.70 3.45
N SER A 69 -19.73 -6.86 3.27
CA SER A 69 -18.77 -6.80 4.37
C SER A 69 -18.07 -5.45 4.44
N THR A 70 -17.62 -5.10 5.64
CA THR A 70 -16.82 -3.88 5.87
C THR A 70 -15.48 -3.94 5.13
N ASP A 71 -14.85 -5.11 5.08
CA ASP A 71 -13.55 -5.27 4.43
C ASP A 71 -13.66 -5.15 2.91
N GLU A 72 -14.66 -5.79 2.28
CA GLU A 72 -14.96 -5.62 0.85
C GLU A 72 -15.28 -4.16 0.51
N MET A 73 -15.94 -3.44 1.42
CA MET A 73 -16.22 -2.02 1.26
C MET A 73 -14.96 -1.18 1.25
N ILE A 74 -14.01 -1.46 2.14
CA ILE A 74 -12.74 -0.73 2.18
C ILE A 74 -11.95 -1.04 0.91
N GLU A 75 -11.72 -2.31 0.61
CA GLU A 75 -10.94 -2.75 -0.56
C GLU A 75 -11.58 -2.28 -1.88
N GLY A 76 -12.89 -2.43 -2.03
CA GLY A 76 -13.62 -1.98 -3.21
C GLY A 76 -13.57 -0.46 -3.39
N SER A 77 -13.66 0.31 -2.29
CA SER A 77 -13.58 1.77 -2.38
C SER A 77 -12.19 2.27 -2.80
N VAL A 78 -11.14 1.61 -2.31
CA VAL A 78 -9.74 1.88 -2.70
C VAL A 78 -9.52 1.48 -4.16
N ALA A 79 -9.95 0.29 -4.56
CA ALA A 79 -9.80 -0.19 -5.93
C ALA A 79 -10.49 0.72 -6.96
N VAL A 80 -11.71 1.20 -6.66
CA VAL A 80 -12.43 2.15 -7.53
C VAL A 80 -11.71 3.50 -7.61
N ALA A 81 -11.17 3.99 -6.49
CA ALA A 81 -10.41 5.24 -6.46
C ALA A 81 -9.07 5.13 -7.21
N GLN A 82 -8.38 3.99 -7.12
CA GLN A 82 -7.18 3.68 -7.91
C GLN A 82 -7.49 3.59 -9.41
N ALA A 83 -8.56 2.87 -9.78
CA ALA A 83 -8.97 2.73 -11.18
C ALA A 83 -9.35 4.07 -11.83
N ALA A 84 -9.80 5.05 -11.01
CA ALA A 84 -10.08 6.41 -11.45
C ALA A 84 -8.82 7.32 -11.53
N GLY A 85 -7.64 6.80 -11.18
CA GLY A 85 -6.37 7.55 -11.16
C GLY A 85 -6.32 8.66 -10.10
N LEU A 86 -7.10 8.53 -9.02
CA LEU A 86 -7.17 9.54 -7.96
C LEU A 86 -6.24 9.25 -6.78
N ILE A 87 -5.79 8.00 -6.66
CA ILE A 87 -4.83 7.52 -5.68
C ILE A 87 -3.92 6.48 -6.33
N HIS A 88 -2.69 6.37 -5.85
CA HIS A 88 -1.66 5.48 -6.41
C HIS A 88 -1.07 4.55 -5.34
N ASP A 89 -0.39 3.49 -5.79
CA ASP A 89 0.32 2.59 -4.88
C ASP A 89 1.37 3.36 -4.05
N GLY A 90 1.48 3.02 -2.76
CA GLY A 90 2.35 3.67 -1.79
C GLY A 90 1.77 4.95 -1.14
N GLU A 91 0.58 5.38 -1.56
CA GLU A 91 -0.12 6.52 -0.96
C GLU A 91 -0.98 6.11 0.24
N ILE A 92 -1.29 7.06 1.12
CA ILE A 92 -2.15 6.83 2.28
C ILE A 92 -3.55 7.36 1.98
N ALA A 93 -4.59 6.55 2.19
CA ALA A 93 -5.98 6.94 2.10
C ALA A 93 -6.66 6.81 3.47
N VAL A 94 -7.45 7.82 3.84
CA VAL A 94 -8.33 7.74 5.02
C VAL A 94 -9.73 7.34 4.56
N VAL A 95 -10.15 6.14 4.91
CA VAL A 95 -11.46 5.59 4.56
C VAL A 95 -12.45 5.87 5.69
N THR A 96 -13.63 6.38 5.36
CA THR A 96 -14.71 6.59 6.32
C THR A 96 -16.06 6.16 5.76
N ALA A 97 -16.86 5.52 6.61
CA ALA A 97 -18.15 4.97 6.21
C ALA A 97 -19.12 4.87 7.39
N GLY A 98 -20.39 4.63 7.07
CA GLY A 98 -21.35 4.06 8.00
C GLY A 98 -21.36 2.55 7.85
N VAL A 99 -21.09 1.82 8.94
CA VAL A 99 -21.21 0.36 8.99
C VAL A 99 -22.45 0.00 9.82
N PRO A 100 -23.35 -0.86 9.30
CA PRO A 100 -23.24 -1.66 8.07
C PRO A 100 -23.32 -0.85 6.77
N ALA A 101 -22.56 -1.29 5.75
CA ALA A 101 -22.57 -0.69 4.42
C ALA A 101 -23.98 -0.74 3.81
N GLY A 102 -24.36 0.28 3.05
CA GLY A 102 -25.66 0.31 2.36
C GLY A 102 -26.85 0.75 3.21
N ILE A 103 -26.64 1.08 4.49
CA ILE A 103 -27.64 1.70 5.36
C ILE A 103 -27.30 3.19 5.52
N ALA A 104 -28.25 4.06 5.19
CA ALA A 104 -28.09 5.49 5.40
C ALA A 104 -28.34 5.85 6.88
N GLY A 105 -27.60 6.81 7.42
CA GLY A 105 -27.95 7.46 8.70
C GLY A 105 -26.80 7.64 9.68
N THR A 106 -25.71 6.89 9.56
CA THR A 106 -24.56 7.03 10.47
C THR A 106 -23.24 7.06 9.72
N THR A 107 -22.23 7.67 10.32
CA THR A 107 -20.83 7.61 9.89
C THR A 107 -20.04 7.32 11.15
N ASN A 108 -19.68 6.06 11.35
CA ASN A 108 -19.17 5.54 12.62
C ASN A 108 -17.79 4.87 12.49
N MET A 109 -17.15 4.95 11.32
CA MET A 109 -15.87 4.31 11.05
C MET A 109 -14.88 5.26 10.38
N ILE A 110 -13.61 5.15 10.80
CA ILE A 110 -12.44 5.73 10.16
C ILE A 110 -11.37 4.65 10.13
N LYS A 111 -10.72 4.44 9.00
CA LYS A 111 -9.57 3.55 8.84
C LYS A 111 -8.51 4.25 8.00
N VAL A 112 -7.29 4.28 8.49
CA VAL A 112 -6.12 4.67 7.68
C VAL A 112 -5.70 3.44 6.89
N HIS A 113 -5.58 3.58 5.58
CA HIS A 113 -5.29 2.49 4.67
C HIS A 113 -4.13 2.87 3.76
N LEU A 114 -3.11 2.03 3.71
CA LEU A 114 -2.02 2.16 2.74
C LEU A 114 -2.48 1.57 1.42
N VAL A 115 -2.48 2.39 0.38
CA VAL A 115 -2.91 2.03 -0.97
C VAL A 115 -1.81 1.21 -1.62
N GLY A 116 -2.14 0.03 -2.13
CA GLY A 116 -1.20 -0.81 -2.86
C GLY A 116 -1.46 -2.29 -2.65
N SER A 117 -1.23 -3.07 -3.70
CA SER A 117 -1.18 -4.52 -3.56
C SER A 117 0.21 -4.92 -3.06
N SER A 118 0.25 -5.68 -1.96
CA SER A 118 1.47 -6.40 -1.61
C SER A 118 1.72 -7.39 -2.73
N LEU A 119 2.76 -7.16 -3.54
CA LEU A 119 3.18 -8.08 -4.60
C LEU A 119 3.55 -9.42 -3.98
N ILE A 120 4.29 -9.35 -2.87
CA ILE A 120 4.75 -10.49 -2.08
C ILE A 120 4.76 -10.11 -0.61
N SER A 121 4.29 -11.03 0.21
CA SER A 121 4.41 -10.96 1.66
C SER A 121 5.40 -12.01 2.15
N GLY A 122 6.16 -11.66 3.18
CA GLY A 122 7.12 -12.53 3.87
C GLY A 122 7.30 -12.09 5.31
N ALA A 123 8.27 -12.66 6.01
CA ALA A 123 8.70 -12.20 7.32
C ALA A 123 9.79 -11.15 7.15
N GLY A 124 9.49 -9.91 7.54
CA GLY A 124 10.50 -8.86 7.58
C GLY A 124 11.46 -9.05 8.76
N VAL A 125 12.72 -8.71 8.53
CA VAL A 125 13.80 -8.76 9.51
C VAL A 125 14.44 -7.36 9.57
N GLY A 126 14.32 -6.72 10.73
CA GLY A 126 14.71 -5.33 10.95
C GLY A 126 13.54 -4.36 10.89
N ASP A 127 13.83 -3.07 11.13
CA ASP A 127 12.84 -1.98 11.23
C ASP A 127 13.02 -0.92 10.11
N GLU A 128 13.91 -1.21 9.15
CA GLU A 128 14.25 -0.30 8.05
C GLU A 128 13.29 -0.47 6.87
N ASN A 129 12.84 0.65 6.30
CA ASN A 129 12.04 0.67 5.08
C ASN A 129 12.89 1.21 3.93
N VAL A 130 12.88 0.51 2.79
CA VAL A 130 13.77 0.80 1.67
C VAL A 130 12.99 0.85 0.36
N LYS A 131 13.28 1.87 -0.44
CA LYS A 131 12.80 2.00 -1.81
C LYS A 131 13.96 1.77 -2.77
N GLY A 132 13.73 0.98 -3.81
CA GLY A 132 14.79 0.66 -4.76
C GLY A 132 14.30 -0.10 -5.98
N VAL A 133 15.22 -0.26 -6.93
CA VAL A 133 15.00 -1.07 -8.13
C VAL A 133 15.34 -2.52 -7.82
N LEU A 134 14.47 -3.44 -8.22
CA LEU A 134 14.66 -4.87 -8.05
C LEU A 134 15.70 -5.42 -9.02
N CYS A 135 16.55 -6.29 -8.50
CA CYS A 135 17.49 -7.12 -9.24
C CYS A 135 17.20 -8.59 -8.88
N VAL A 136 16.56 -9.32 -9.80
CA VAL A 136 16.16 -10.71 -9.62
C VAL A 136 17.26 -11.62 -10.16
N CYS A 137 17.92 -12.34 -9.26
CA CYS A 137 19.02 -13.22 -9.59
C CYS A 137 18.74 -14.63 -9.07
N ARG A 138 18.86 -15.64 -9.94
CA ARG A 138 18.72 -17.05 -9.53
C ARG A 138 20.08 -17.70 -9.29
N THR A 139 21.11 -17.18 -9.94
CA THR A 139 22.49 -17.69 -9.83
C THR A 139 23.45 -16.58 -9.41
N VAL A 140 24.62 -16.95 -8.87
CA VAL A 140 25.69 -16.01 -8.48
C VAL A 140 26.26 -15.26 -9.70
N GLU A 141 26.18 -15.86 -10.89
CA GLU A 141 26.63 -15.25 -12.15
C GLU A 141 25.68 -14.14 -12.60
N ASP A 142 24.37 -14.33 -12.43
CA ASP A 142 23.36 -13.29 -12.70
C ASP A 142 23.60 -12.05 -11.84
N VAL A 143 23.98 -12.26 -10.57
CA VAL A 143 24.27 -11.16 -9.63
C VAL A 143 25.41 -10.30 -10.18
N LYS A 144 26.50 -10.92 -10.67
CA LYS A 144 27.66 -10.19 -11.21
C LYS A 144 27.32 -9.31 -12.42
N LEU A 145 26.40 -9.76 -13.26
CA LEU A 145 26.05 -9.08 -14.51
C LEU A 145 25.00 -7.98 -14.31
N LYS A 146 24.03 -8.20 -13.41
CA LYS A 146 22.86 -7.33 -13.25
C LYS A 146 22.97 -6.36 -12.08
N PHE A 147 23.73 -6.71 -11.04
CA PHE A 147 23.72 -5.97 -9.79
C PHE A 147 24.42 -4.61 -9.93
N ARG A 148 23.79 -3.57 -9.39
CA ARG A 148 24.39 -2.26 -9.17
C ARG A 148 24.22 -1.85 -7.70
N PRO A 149 25.17 -1.09 -7.12
CA PRO A 149 25.06 -0.59 -5.76
C PRO A 149 23.74 0.19 -5.56
N GLY A 150 23.04 -0.09 -4.45
CA GLY A 150 21.75 0.54 -4.13
C GLY A 150 20.51 -0.15 -4.69
N MET A 151 20.64 -1.26 -5.41
CA MET A 151 19.50 -2.08 -5.83
C MET A 151 19.01 -3.00 -4.70
N ILE A 152 17.77 -3.45 -4.80
CA ILE A 152 17.19 -4.48 -3.94
C ILE A 152 17.46 -5.84 -4.58
N LEU A 153 18.13 -6.73 -3.85
CA LEU A 153 18.51 -8.03 -4.35
C LEU A 153 17.43 -9.08 -4.04
N VAL A 154 16.90 -9.73 -5.07
CA VAL A 154 15.93 -10.84 -4.93
C VAL A 154 16.62 -12.15 -5.33
N VAL A 155 16.76 -13.06 -4.38
CA VAL A 155 17.42 -14.37 -4.58
C VAL A 155 16.64 -15.48 -3.89
N PRO A 156 16.66 -16.72 -4.41
CA PRO A 156 15.99 -17.83 -3.73
C PRO A 156 16.68 -18.17 -2.39
N HIS A 157 18.01 -18.17 -2.37
CA HIS A 157 18.87 -18.48 -1.23
C HIS A 157 20.11 -17.57 -1.21
N THR A 158 20.68 -17.33 -0.02
CA THR A 158 21.91 -16.54 0.14
C THR A 158 23.06 -17.36 0.70
N ASN A 159 24.26 -17.17 0.15
CA ASN A 159 25.50 -17.81 0.59
C ASN A 159 26.61 -16.78 0.89
N ASN A 160 27.72 -17.21 1.51
CA ASN A 160 28.88 -16.37 1.82
C ASN A 160 29.49 -15.65 0.60
N ASP A 161 29.45 -16.26 -0.58
CA ASP A 161 29.98 -15.66 -1.81
C ASP A 161 29.23 -14.40 -2.24
N MET A 162 27.99 -14.23 -1.76
CA MET A 162 27.15 -13.07 -2.07
C MET A 162 27.36 -11.89 -1.11
N LEU A 163 28.15 -12.06 -0.03
CA LEU A 163 28.38 -11.02 1.00
C LEU A 163 28.81 -9.64 0.45
N PRO A 164 29.70 -9.54 -0.57
CA PRO A 164 30.07 -8.24 -1.13
C PRO A 164 28.88 -7.49 -1.73
N TYR A 165 27.96 -8.21 -2.37
CA TYR A 165 26.76 -7.64 -2.99
C TYR A 165 25.71 -7.28 -1.94
N LEU A 166 25.53 -8.13 -0.91
CA LEU A 166 24.60 -7.85 0.19
C LEU A 166 24.95 -6.55 0.94
N ARG A 167 26.25 -6.25 1.10
CA ARG A 167 26.70 -4.97 1.70
C ARG A 167 26.32 -3.75 0.86
N GLN A 168 26.41 -3.89 -0.46
CA GLN A 168 26.13 -2.81 -1.41
C GLN A 168 24.64 -2.68 -1.74
N ALA A 169 23.84 -3.70 -1.44
CA ALA A 169 22.41 -3.69 -1.67
C ALA A 169 21.70 -2.71 -0.74
N ALA A 170 20.58 -2.16 -1.21
CA ALA A 170 19.70 -1.35 -0.38
C ALA A 170 18.81 -2.25 0.51
N GLY A 171 18.33 -3.36 -0.04
CA GLY A 171 17.52 -4.36 0.67
C GLY A 171 17.65 -5.75 0.05
N ILE A 172 17.19 -6.78 0.76
CA ILE A 172 17.33 -8.19 0.38
C ILE A 172 15.98 -8.90 0.50
N ILE A 173 15.55 -9.59 -0.55
CA ILE A 173 14.33 -10.42 -0.56
C ILE A 173 14.75 -11.86 -0.83
N THR A 174 14.34 -12.79 0.05
CA THR A 174 14.62 -14.21 -0.12
C THR A 174 13.39 -15.09 -0.05
N GLU A 175 13.36 -16.13 -0.88
CA GLU A 175 12.31 -17.15 -0.82
C GLU A 175 12.52 -18.12 0.35
N GLU A 176 13.75 -18.26 0.83
CA GLU A 176 14.08 -19.08 1.98
C GLU A 176 13.35 -18.60 3.24
N ASN A 177 12.71 -19.54 3.93
CA ASN A 177 12.00 -19.30 5.16
C ASN A 177 12.93 -19.42 6.37
N GLY A 178 12.73 -18.56 7.37
CA GLY A 178 13.36 -18.68 8.68
C GLY A 178 14.04 -17.40 9.13
N LEU A 179 13.73 -16.97 10.36
CA LEU A 179 14.34 -15.80 11.00
C LEU A 179 15.84 -16.02 11.33
N GLY A 180 16.29 -17.28 11.34
CA GLY A 180 17.71 -17.66 11.48
C GLY A 180 18.38 -17.99 10.16
N SER A 181 17.75 -17.71 9.01
CA SER A 181 18.38 -17.90 7.70
C SER A 181 19.60 -17.00 7.55
N HIS A 182 20.51 -17.39 6.65
CA HIS A 182 21.72 -16.60 6.38
C HIS A 182 21.37 -15.15 6.00
N ALA A 183 20.31 -14.94 5.20
CA ALA A 183 19.84 -13.62 4.81
C ALA A 183 19.37 -12.76 5.99
N ALA A 184 18.61 -13.35 6.92
CA ALA A 184 18.12 -12.66 8.10
C ALA A 184 19.26 -12.20 9.02
N VAL A 185 20.20 -13.10 9.33
CA VAL A 185 21.33 -12.81 10.24
C VAL A 185 22.28 -11.78 9.63
N VAL A 186 22.62 -11.94 8.35
CA VAL A 186 23.51 -11.01 7.64
C VAL A 186 22.83 -9.65 7.46
N GLY A 187 21.55 -9.65 7.09
CA GLY A 187 20.74 -8.45 6.93
C GLY A 187 20.69 -7.59 8.19
N LEU A 188 20.41 -8.23 9.33
CA LEU A 188 20.35 -7.59 10.63
C LEU A 188 21.73 -7.05 11.05
N SER A 189 22.80 -7.82 10.80
CA SER A 189 24.18 -7.41 11.11
C SER A 189 24.67 -6.23 10.27
N LEU A 190 24.17 -6.10 9.04
CA LEU A 190 24.50 -5.02 8.11
C LEU A 190 23.54 -3.82 8.18
N ASN A 191 22.57 -3.86 9.09
CA ASN A 191 21.48 -2.89 9.21
C ASN A 191 20.77 -2.62 7.87
N LYS A 192 20.37 -3.70 7.19
CA LYS A 192 19.67 -3.68 5.90
C LYS A 192 18.26 -4.22 6.05
N ALA A 193 17.32 -3.66 5.29
CA ALA A 193 15.96 -4.16 5.17
C ALA A 193 15.98 -5.55 4.50
N VAL A 194 15.51 -6.57 5.22
CA VAL A 194 15.41 -7.93 4.69
C VAL A 194 14.00 -8.48 4.83
N ILE A 195 13.52 -9.16 3.79
CA ILE A 195 12.28 -9.94 3.82
C ILE A 195 12.62 -11.37 3.47
N VAL A 196 12.37 -12.29 4.39
CA VAL A 196 12.56 -13.73 4.22
C VAL A 196 11.21 -14.43 4.04
N GLY A 197 11.20 -15.62 3.46
CA GLY A 197 9.96 -16.37 3.25
C GLY A 197 9.02 -15.77 2.20
N ALA A 198 9.58 -14.98 1.28
CA ALA A 198 8.87 -14.40 0.15
C ALA A 198 8.66 -15.48 -0.94
N ILE A 199 7.77 -16.45 -0.68
CA ILE A 199 7.60 -17.65 -1.53
C ILE A 199 7.24 -17.23 -2.97
N GLY A 200 8.06 -17.64 -3.94
CA GLY A 200 7.85 -17.34 -5.36
C GLY A 200 8.30 -15.94 -5.80
N ALA A 201 9.04 -15.21 -4.96
CA ALA A 201 9.52 -13.87 -5.28
C ALA A 201 10.29 -13.78 -6.61
N THR A 202 11.11 -14.78 -6.92
CA THR A 202 11.91 -14.85 -8.15
C THR A 202 11.10 -15.15 -9.41
N ARG A 203 9.81 -15.45 -9.27
CA ARG A 203 8.87 -15.69 -10.38
C ARG A 203 7.91 -14.51 -10.56
N THR A 204 7.45 -13.92 -9.46
CA THR A 204 6.50 -12.82 -9.47
C THR A 204 7.17 -11.48 -9.76
N LEU A 205 8.38 -11.27 -9.24
CA LEU A 205 9.12 -10.03 -9.44
C LEU A 205 9.91 -10.04 -10.75
N HIS A 206 10.03 -8.86 -11.34
CA HIS A 206 10.74 -8.64 -12.60
C HIS A 206 11.92 -7.69 -12.36
N ASP A 207 13.02 -7.91 -13.08
CA ASP A 207 14.18 -7.03 -13.09
C ASP A 207 13.78 -5.60 -13.50
N GLY A 208 14.31 -4.59 -12.80
CA GLY A 208 14.08 -3.19 -13.13
C GLY A 208 12.81 -2.57 -12.54
N MET A 209 11.96 -3.35 -11.88
CA MET A 209 10.77 -2.85 -11.20
C MET A 209 11.15 -2.04 -9.95
N LYS A 210 10.57 -0.84 -9.79
CA LYS A 210 10.71 -0.05 -8.56
C LYS A 210 9.73 -0.56 -7.51
N VAL A 211 10.24 -0.86 -6.33
CA VAL A 211 9.41 -1.33 -5.21
C VAL A 211 9.77 -0.61 -3.91
N SER A 212 8.80 -0.58 -3.01
CA SER A 212 8.99 -0.23 -1.61
C SER A 212 8.90 -1.51 -0.79
N MET A 213 9.93 -1.77 0.01
CA MET A 213 9.93 -2.84 1.00
C MET A 213 9.60 -2.25 2.36
N ASP A 214 8.61 -2.83 3.03
CA ASP A 214 8.30 -2.55 4.43
C ASP A 214 8.63 -3.79 5.28
N CYS A 215 9.67 -3.68 6.10
CA CYS A 215 10.10 -4.79 6.96
C CYS A 215 9.19 -4.97 8.18
N ARG A 216 8.48 -3.93 8.64
CA ARG A 216 7.54 -4.07 9.77
C ARG A 216 6.29 -4.84 9.38
N GLN A 217 5.78 -4.55 8.19
CA GLN A 217 4.62 -5.24 7.62
C GLN A 217 5.02 -6.56 6.94
N GLY A 218 6.31 -6.72 6.60
CA GLY A 218 6.79 -7.87 5.84
C GLY A 218 6.23 -7.89 4.41
N SER A 219 6.00 -6.72 3.82
CA SER A 219 5.35 -6.60 2.51
C SER A 219 6.23 -5.87 1.51
N VAL A 220 6.11 -6.26 0.24
CA VAL A 220 6.76 -5.62 -0.91
C VAL A 220 5.68 -5.04 -1.78
N GLN A 221 5.74 -3.73 -2.03
CA GLN A 221 4.76 -3.01 -2.84
C GLN A 221 5.43 -2.47 -4.10
N SER A 222 4.73 -2.50 -5.24
CA SER A 222 5.15 -1.74 -6.43
C SER A 222 5.08 -0.24 -6.15
N LEU A 223 6.09 0.48 -6.58
CA LEU A 223 6.00 1.93 -6.74
C LEU A 223 5.69 2.18 -8.22
N ALA A 224 4.47 2.62 -8.52
CA ALA A 224 4.17 3.19 -9.84
C ALA A 224 4.94 4.51 -9.99
N GLU A 225 5.50 4.74 -11.18
CA GLU A 225 6.20 5.99 -11.53
C GLU A 225 5.24 7.18 -11.68
#